data_AF-A0A0D1WUC9-F1
#
_entry.id   AF-A0A0D1WUC9-F1
#
_cell.length_a   1.000
_cell.length_b   1.000
_cell.length_c   1.000
_cell.angle_alpha   90.00
_cell.angle_beta   90.00
_cell.angle_gamma   90.00
#
_symmetry.space_group_name_H-M   'P 1'
#
loop_
_entity.id
_entity.type
_entity.pdbx_description
1 polymer ?
#
loop_
_entity_poly.entity_id
_entity_poly.type
_entity_poly.pdbx_seq_one_letter_code
_entity_poly.pdbx_strand_id
1 'polypeptide(L)'
;MLARRLPLSSHQASSLFRAFTTSALCKESARSPGLGDITPDGTAAFESKQKEFRDGLESAKKRTDQAESQSHTVTSSSETPSSSAVFESLGLGSLSTAPRAEEARQSETDTTTRRTGTLSSLIYGTPEGQQMDKEMERSFSQVLARGKYVHSIVFHDVKPDKVDEYVELVGSWYPRMANDPANKVHLVGSWRTEVGDCDTFVHIWEYQRYTGYHGSLHNISHHPEFPAFDKKLKTLINSKKVSLMQEFSFWPTTPPRKLGGLFELRSYTLHPGNLLEWETHWRNGLKARREVMEGVGAWFVQVGDLNTVHHLWQFADLEERKLRREQSWGVEGWADTVHKTVPLIQTMKSKILIPMPWSPVG
;
A
#
# COMPACT_ATOMS: atom_id res chain seq x y z
N MET A 1 22.86 -58.11 -76.39
CA MET A 1 21.44 -58.49 -76.47
C MET A 1 20.66 -57.66 -75.47
N LEU A 2 19.51 -57.16 -75.93
CA LEU A 2 18.35 -56.66 -75.19
C LEU A 2 18.50 -55.35 -74.37
N ALA A 3 18.25 -54.27 -75.10
CA ALA A 3 17.65 -53.04 -74.62
C ALA A 3 16.25 -53.27 -74.04
N ARG A 4 15.82 -52.41 -73.10
CA ARG A 4 14.43 -51.97 -73.01
C ARG A 4 14.33 -50.54 -72.48
N ARG A 5 13.58 -49.73 -73.23
CA ARG A 5 13.25 -48.32 -73.01
C ARG A 5 11.90 -48.19 -72.28
N LEU A 6 11.83 -47.18 -71.40
CA LEU A 6 10.72 -46.21 -71.12
C LEU A 6 9.39 -46.76 -70.51
N PRO A 7 8.58 -45.95 -69.77
CA PRO A 7 8.44 -44.48 -69.90
C PRO A 7 8.40 -43.64 -68.60
N LEU A 8 8.56 -42.33 -68.80
CA LEU A 8 8.21 -41.27 -67.86
C LEU A 8 6.70 -41.27 -67.56
N SER A 9 6.36 -41.08 -66.28
CA SER A 9 5.04 -40.63 -65.85
C SER A 9 5.22 -39.38 -64.99
N SER A 10 4.75 -38.25 -65.52
CA SER A 10 4.47 -37.03 -64.77
C SER A 10 2.98 -36.97 -64.51
N HIS A 11 2.55 -36.86 -63.25
CA HIS A 11 1.82 -35.69 -62.74
C HIS A 11 1.17 -35.93 -61.36
N GLN A 12 1.37 -34.90 -60.53
CA GLN A 12 0.50 -34.39 -59.45
C GLN A 12 0.20 -35.31 -58.26
N ALA A 13 1.11 -35.29 -57.29
CA ALA A 13 0.70 -35.37 -55.88
C ALA A 13 0.12 -34.01 -55.47
N SER A 14 -1.18 -33.97 -55.19
CA SER A 14 -1.85 -32.84 -54.55
C SER A 14 -1.40 -32.73 -53.09
N SER A 15 -0.32 -31.99 -52.86
CA SER A 15 0.08 -31.57 -51.52
C SER A 15 -0.92 -30.52 -51.03
N LEU A 16 -1.92 -30.95 -50.24
CA LEU A 16 -2.70 -30.05 -49.40
C LEU A 16 -1.77 -29.51 -48.31
N PHE A 17 -1.05 -28.43 -48.61
CA PHE A 17 -0.39 -27.63 -47.60
C PHE A 17 -1.49 -26.94 -46.78
N ARG A 18 -1.84 -27.53 -45.64
CA ARG A 18 -2.57 -26.82 -44.60
C ARG A 18 -1.61 -25.75 -44.09
N ALA A 19 -1.80 -24.51 -44.54
CA ALA A 19 -1.12 -23.37 -43.98
C ALA A 19 -1.56 -23.24 -42.51
N PHE A 20 -0.74 -23.78 -41.61
CA PHE A 20 -0.79 -23.37 -40.22
C PHE A 20 -0.21 -21.97 -40.18
N THR A 21 -1.09 -20.98 -40.34
CA THR A 21 -0.78 -19.59 -39.98
C THR A 21 -0.61 -19.56 -38.47
N THR A 22 0.58 -19.91 -37.99
CA THR A 22 0.99 -19.50 -36.65
C THR A 22 1.25 -18.01 -36.74
N SER A 23 0.21 -17.21 -36.50
CA SER A 23 0.39 -15.86 -36.01
C SER A 23 1.17 -15.99 -34.71
N ALA A 24 2.50 -15.93 -34.81
CA ALA A 24 3.35 -15.63 -33.70
C ALA A 24 2.98 -14.21 -33.28
N LEU A 25 1.94 -14.08 -32.45
CA LEU A 25 1.83 -12.96 -31.55
C LEU A 25 3.20 -12.85 -30.91
N CYS A 26 3.91 -11.75 -31.19
CA CYS A 26 5.13 -11.40 -30.50
C CYS A 26 4.83 -11.55 -29.02
N LYS A 27 5.24 -12.67 -28.43
CA LYS A 27 5.21 -12.84 -26.99
C LYS A 27 6.21 -11.82 -26.50
N GLU A 28 5.71 -10.66 -26.08
CA GLU A 28 6.40 -9.87 -25.06
C GLU A 28 6.97 -10.88 -24.08
N SER A 29 8.29 -10.83 -23.90
CA SER A 29 9.02 -11.75 -23.03
C SER A 29 8.20 -11.93 -21.77
N ALA A 30 7.78 -13.17 -21.49
CA ALA A 30 6.84 -13.50 -20.43
C ALA A 30 7.47 -13.18 -19.05
N ARG A 31 7.47 -11.90 -18.69
CA ARG A 31 7.90 -11.43 -17.38
C ARG A 31 6.76 -11.64 -16.39
N SER A 32 7.12 -11.84 -15.14
CA SER A 32 6.13 -11.93 -14.07
C SER A 32 5.27 -10.66 -14.04
N PRO A 33 3.95 -10.79 -13.84
CA PRO A 33 3.07 -9.64 -13.74
C PRO A 33 3.42 -8.81 -12.49
N GLY A 34 3.28 -7.49 -12.61
CA GLY A 34 3.44 -6.52 -11.54
C GLY A 34 2.29 -5.53 -11.51
N LEU A 35 2.30 -4.64 -10.51
CA LEU A 35 1.23 -3.65 -10.33
C LEU A 35 1.05 -2.75 -11.57
N GLY A 36 2.14 -2.44 -12.28
CA GLY A 36 2.08 -1.65 -13.51
C GLY A 36 1.33 -2.33 -14.66
N ASP A 37 1.08 -3.64 -14.62
CA ASP A 37 0.34 -4.35 -15.67
C ASP A 37 -1.18 -4.24 -15.50
N ILE A 38 -1.64 -3.73 -14.35
CA ILE A 38 -3.05 -3.44 -14.11
C ILE A 38 -3.35 -2.08 -14.73
N THR A 39 -4.42 -1.99 -15.54
CA THR A 39 -4.81 -0.72 -16.14
C THR A 39 -5.43 0.20 -15.07
N PRO A 40 -4.97 1.46 -14.94
CA PRO A 40 -5.49 2.37 -13.92
C PRO A 40 -7.00 2.65 -14.02
N ASP A 41 -7.58 2.55 -15.22
CA ASP A 41 -9.00 2.82 -15.50
C ASP A 41 -9.88 1.54 -15.56
N GLY A 42 -9.34 0.40 -15.09
CA GLY A 42 -10.00 -0.91 -15.19
C GLY A 42 -11.16 -1.15 -14.22
N THR A 43 -11.44 -0.24 -13.29
CA THR A 43 -12.37 -0.45 -12.17
C THR A 43 -13.78 -0.83 -12.61
N ALA A 44 -14.38 -0.11 -13.56
CA ALA A 44 -15.74 -0.39 -14.02
C ALA A 44 -15.87 -1.79 -14.65
N ALA A 45 -14.88 -2.19 -15.45
CA ALA A 45 -14.83 -3.51 -16.04
C ALA A 45 -14.64 -4.60 -14.97
N PHE A 46 -13.84 -4.33 -13.94
CA PHE A 46 -13.66 -5.23 -12.80
C PHE A 46 -14.96 -5.41 -12.00
N GLU A 47 -15.66 -4.31 -11.68
CA GLU A 47 -16.93 -4.33 -10.96
C GLU A 47 -18.02 -5.11 -11.71
N SER A 48 -18.11 -4.93 -13.03
CA SER A 48 -19.03 -5.73 -13.87
C SER A 48 -18.74 -7.23 -13.75
N LYS A 49 -17.48 -7.63 -13.93
CA LYS A 49 -17.07 -9.04 -13.81
C LYS A 49 -17.32 -9.59 -12.41
N GLN A 50 -17.09 -8.79 -11.37
CA GLN A 50 -17.33 -9.18 -9.99
C GLN A 50 -18.83 -9.37 -9.72
N LYS A 51 -19.68 -8.51 -10.28
CA LYS A 51 -21.13 -8.65 -10.21
C LYS A 51 -21.60 -9.92 -10.92
N GLU A 52 -21.17 -10.14 -12.16
CA GLU A 52 -21.49 -11.34 -12.93
C GLU A 52 -21.10 -12.63 -12.18
N PHE A 53 -19.93 -12.62 -11.54
CA PHE A 53 -19.46 -13.74 -10.72
C PHE A 53 -20.37 -13.99 -9.50
N ARG A 54 -20.78 -12.94 -8.78
CA ARG A 54 -21.71 -13.04 -7.63
C ARG A 54 -23.08 -13.55 -8.05
N ASP A 55 -23.65 -12.99 -9.11
CA ASP A 55 -24.94 -13.41 -9.68
C ASP A 55 -24.89 -14.89 -10.11
N GLY A 56 -23.75 -15.32 -10.66
CA GLY A 56 -23.47 -16.72 -11.00
C GLY A 56 -23.44 -17.66 -9.79
N LEU A 57 -22.79 -17.26 -8.69
CA LEU A 57 -22.77 -18.03 -7.44
C LEU A 57 -24.16 -18.18 -6.82
N GLU A 58 -24.95 -17.11 -6.78
CA GLU A 58 -26.32 -17.16 -6.28
C GLU A 58 -27.21 -18.06 -7.13
N SER A 59 -27.06 -17.97 -8.46
CA SER A 59 -27.80 -18.82 -9.40
C SER A 59 -27.40 -20.29 -9.31
N ALA A 60 -26.14 -20.58 -9.00
CA ALA A 60 -25.68 -21.96 -8.75
C ALA A 60 -26.23 -22.50 -7.43
N LYS A 61 -26.18 -21.70 -6.35
CA LYS A 61 -26.73 -22.07 -5.04
C LYS A 61 -28.24 -22.37 -5.12
N LYS A 62 -29.02 -21.51 -5.76
CA LYS A 62 -30.47 -21.74 -5.97
C LYS A 62 -30.76 -23.03 -6.74
N ARG A 63 -29.92 -23.39 -7.71
CA ARG A 63 -30.05 -24.64 -8.47
C ARG A 63 -29.76 -25.87 -7.61
N THR A 64 -28.75 -25.80 -6.74
CA THR A 64 -28.45 -26.86 -5.77
C THR A 64 -29.59 -27.03 -4.77
N ASP A 65 -30.08 -25.94 -4.15
CA ASP A 65 -31.16 -25.99 -3.17
C ASP A 65 -32.46 -26.57 -3.78
N GLN A 66 -32.75 -26.24 -5.05
CA GLN A 66 -33.87 -26.82 -5.79
C GLN A 66 -33.68 -28.32 -6.10
N ALA A 67 -32.47 -28.75 -6.46
CA ALA A 67 -32.17 -30.15 -6.70
C ALA A 67 -32.25 -30.99 -5.42
N GLU A 68 -31.79 -30.47 -4.28
CA GLU A 68 -31.88 -31.13 -2.97
C GLU A 68 -33.34 -31.23 -2.50
N SER A 69 -34.12 -30.16 -2.66
CA SER A 69 -35.56 -30.15 -2.35
C SER A 69 -36.36 -31.16 -3.20
N GLN A 70 -35.97 -31.35 -4.47
CA GLN A 70 -36.58 -32.35 -5.35
C GLN A 70 -36.16 -33.78 -4.99
N SER A 71 -34.94 -33.98 -4.46
CA SER A 71 -34.46 -35.29 -4.00
C SER A 71 -35.12 -35.76 -2.68
N HIS A 72 -35.48 -34.84 -1.79
CA HIS A 72 -36.18 -35.16 -0.53
C HIS A 72 -37.66 -35.54 -0.70
N THR A 73 -38.23 -35.39 -1.91
CA THR A 73 -39.63 -35.75 -2.18
C THR A 73 -39.79 -37.22 -2.63
N VAL A 74 -38.70 -37.99 -2.81
CA VAL A 74 -38.73 -39.36 -3.38
C VAL A 74 -38.40 -40.47 -2.36
N THR A 75 -38.23 -40.18 -1.06
CA THR A 75 -37.96 -41.25 -0.08
C THR A 75 -38.84 -41.11 1.16
N SER A 76 -40.07 -41.60 1.03
CA SER A 76 -40.96 -41.94 2.14
C SER A 76 -41.40 -43.40 1.98
N SER A 77 -40.49 -44.35 2.26
CA SER A 77 -40.83 -45.68 2.79
C SER A 77 -39.58 -46.43 3.28
N SER A 78 -39.73 -47.05 4.47
CA SER A 78 -38.85 -47.96 5.21
C SER A 78 -37.89 -47.38 6.28
N GLU A 79 -37.95 -48.01 7.45
CA GLU A 79 -37.38 -47.63 8.76
C GLU A 79 -35.96 -48.22 9.02
N THR A 80 -35.07 -47.41 9.63
CA THR A 80 -33.96 -47.62 10.62
C THR A 80 -33.07 -48.90 10.69
N PRO A 81 -31.90 -48.89 11.41
CA PRO A 81 -30.89 -47.83 11.65
C PRO A 81 -29.40 -48.32 11.60
N SER A 82 -28.46 -47.37 11.82
CA SER A 82 -27.06 -47.52 12.31
C SER A 82 -25.90 -47.55 11.29
N SER A 83 -25.10 -46.48 11.25
CA SER A 83 -23.74 -46.47 11.83
C SER A 83 -22.96 -45.17 11.48
N SER A 84 -22.02 -44.89 12.37
CA SER A 84 -21.08 -43.79 12.57
C SER A 84 -20.28 -43.22 11.38
N ALA A 85 -20.00 -41.89 11.50
CA ALA A 85 -18.80 -41.14 11.11
C ALA A 85 -18.59 -40.86 9.59
N VAL A 86 -18.09 -39.72 9.10
CA VAL A 86 -17.17 -38.69 9.61
C VAL A 86 -17.55 -37.34 8.97
N PHE A 87 -17.52 -36.26 9.76
CA PHE A 87 -17.77 -34.88 9.34
C PHE A 87 -16.44 -34.25 8.90
N GLU A 88 -16.27 -33.95 7.62
CA GLU A 88 -15.12 -33.18 7.13
C GLU A 88 -15.58 -31.75 6.77
N SER A 89 -15.60 -30.92 7.81
CA SER A 89 -15.80 -29.47 7.72
C SER A 89 -14.55 -28.83 7.11
N LEU A 90 -14.52 -28.65 5.80
CA LEU A 90 -13.61 -27.68 5.19
C LEU A 90 -14.12 -26.26 5.52
N GLY A 91 -13.50 -25.69 6.56
CA GLY A 91 -13.72 -24.32 6.98
C GLY A 91 -13.36 -23.33 5.87
N LEU A 92 -14.37 -22.69 5.32
CA LEU A 92 -14.23 -21.42 4.63
C LEU A 92 -14.88 -20.37 5.52
N GLY A 93 -14.03 -19.57 6.15
CA GLY A 93 -14.43 -18.44 6.98
C GLY A 93 -15.33 -17.49 6.20
N SER A 94 -16.60 -17.47 6.58
CA SER A 94 -17.58 -16.50 6.10
C SER A 94 -17.25 -15.14 6.71
N LEU A 95 -16.49 -14.31 5.99
CA LEU A 95 -16.44 -12.87 6.23
C LEU A 95 -17.77 -12.27 5.75
N SER A 96 -18.80 -12.37 6.60
CA SER A 96 -20.08 -11.73 6.37
C SER A 96 -19.93 -10.22 6.58
N THR A 97 -19.77 -9.47 5.50
CA THR A 97 -20.12 -8.05 5.47
C THR A 97 -21.64 -7.96 5.58
N ALA A 98 -22.16 -7.46 6.70
CA ALA A 98 -23.58 -7.23 6.90
C ALA A 98 -24.03 -5.95 6.16
N PRO A 99 -25.09 -6.00 5.33
CA PRO A 99 -25.91 -4.84 5.02
C PRO A 99 -27.29 -5.09 5.62
N ARG A 100 -27.48 -4.80 6.91
CA ARG A 100 -28.83 -4.77 7.51
C ARG A 100 -28.86 -4.07 8.86
N ALA A 101 -28.47 -2.80 8.88
CA ALA A 101 -28.71 -1.92 10.03
C ALA A 101 -29.77 -0.83 9.73
N GLU A 102 -30.20 -0.69 8.47
CA GLU A 102 -31.05 0.42 8.03
C GLU A 102 -32.55 0.05 7.98
N GLU A 103 -32.89 -1.22 7.80
CA GLU A 103 -34.29 -1.70 7.78
C GLU A 103 -34.89 -1.92 9.18
N ALA A 104 -34.08 -1.98 10.25
CA ALA A 104 -34.56 -2.19 11.61
C ALA A 104 -34.96 -0.88 12.35
N ARG A 105 -34.76 0.29 11.72
CA ARG A 105 -35.03 1.60 12.36
C ARG A 105 -36.35 2.26 11.93
N GLN A 106 -37.10 1.65 11.02
CA GLN A 106 -38.38 2.23 10.54
C GLN A 106 -39.62 1.68 11.25
N SER A 107 -39.48 0.75 12.21
CA SER A 107 -40.62 0.14 12.92
C SER A 107 -40.80 0.60 14.38
N GLU A 108 -40.08 1.60 14.87
CA GLU A 108 -40.24 2.12 16.25
C GLU A 108 -40.67 3.59 16.35
N THR A 109 -41.03 4.22 15.24
CA THR A 109 -41.68 5.55 15.25
C THR A 109 -43.19 5.41 15.12
N ASP A 110 -43.83 4.76 16.09
CA ASP A 110 -45.22 5.01 16.40
C ASP A 110 -45.57 4.38 17.75
N THR A 111 -45.34 5.13 18.83
CA THR A 111 -46.28 5.25 19.97
C THR A 111 -45.71 6.09 21.13
N THR A 112 -46.50 7.08 21.56
CA THR A 112 -46.59 7.64 22.92
C THR A 112 -45.73 8.86 23.33
N THR A 113 -46.33 10.03 23.13
CA THR A 113 -46.63 11.08 24.14
C THR A 113 -45.72 11.23 25.38
N ARG A 114 -44.96 12.34 25.40
CA ARG A 114 -44.60 13.22 26.55
C ARG A 114 -44.14 12.58 27.88
N ARG A 115 -42.85 12.72 28.21
CA ARG A 115 -42.32 13.19 29.52
C ARG A 115 -40.83 13.53 29.43
N THR A 116 -40.50 14.79 29.70
CA THR A 116 -39.14 15.32 29.91
C THR A 116 -38.57 14.78 31.23
N GLY A 117 -37.44 14.08 31.18
CA GLY A 117 -36.75 13.55 32.36
C GLY A 117 -35.29 13.18 32.06
N THR A 118 -34.43 13.37 33.05
CA THR A 118 -32.96 13.38 33.11
C THR A 118 -32.21 12.10 32.69
N LEU A 119 -32.81 11.24 31.86
CA LEU A 119 -32.27 9.93 31.46
C LEU A 119 -31.88 9.83 29.98
N SER A 120 -32.08 10.89 29.17
CA SER A 120 -31.73 10.87 27.74
C SER A 120 -30.22 10.83 27.48
N SER A 121 -29.40 11.40 28.36
CA SER A 121 -27.93 11.38 28.26
C SER A 121 -27.30 10.00 28.49
N LEU A 122 -28.05 9.07 29.08
CA LEU A 122 -27.61 7.70 29.37
C LEU A 122 -27.89 6.73 28.20
N ILE A 123 -28.89 7.03 27.37
CA ILE A 123 -29.27 6.20 26.21
C ILE A 123 -28.61 6.71 24.92
N TYR A 124 -28.41 8.03 24.80
CA TYR A 124 -27.82 8.64 23.60
C TYR A 124 -26.35 9.06 23.76
N GLY A 125 -25.73 8.84 24.93
CA GLY A 125 -24.39 9.33 25.23
C GLY A 125 -24.36 10.84 25.48
N THR A 126 -23.33 11.33 26.16
CA THR A 126 -23.12 12.77 26.33
C THR A 126 -22.84 13.43 24.98
N PRO A 127 -23.07 14.75 24.82
CA PRO A 127 -22.69 15.47 23.60
C PRO A 127 -21.23 15.23 23.21
N GLU A 128 -20.33 15.17 24.19
CA GLU A 128 -18.91 14.84 24.01
C GLU A 128 -18.71 13.41 23.51
N GLY A 129 -19.46 12.44 24.05
CA GLY A 129 -19.44 11.05 23.62
C GLY A 129 -19.93 10.87 22.18
N GLN A 130 -21.02 11.55 21.81
CA GLN A 130 -21.52 11.55 20.43
C GLN A 130 -20.55 12.21 19.44
N GLN A 131 -19.78 13.19 19.91
CA GLN A 131 -18.79 13.87 19.09
C GLN A 131 -17.55 13.00 18.89
N MET A 132 -17.10 12.30 19.95
CA MET A 132 -16.11 11.22 19.85
C MET A 132 -16.57 10.10 18.93
N ASP A 133 -17.83 9.65 19.04
CA ASP A 133 -18.38 8.59 18.18
C ASP A 133 -18.44 9.04 16.72
N LYS A 134 -18.89 10.28 16.45
CA LYS A 134 -18.87 10.86 15.09
C LYS A 134 -17.45 11.07 14.55
N GLU A 135 -16.48 11.37 15.41
CA GLU A 135 -15.06 11.47 15.04
C GLU A 135 -14.43 10.10 14.79
N MET A 136 -14.85 9.07 15.52
CA MET A 136 -14.46 7.67 15.33
C MET A 136 -15.10 7.05 14.08
N GLU A 137 -16.33 7.46 13.72
CA GLU A 137 -17.03 7.07 12.50
C GLU A 137 -16.42 7.68 11.23
N ARG A 138 -15.71 8.80 11.33
CA ARG A 138 -14.88 9.29 10.22
C ARG A 138 -13.74 8.31 10.03
N SER A 139 -13.52 7.86 8.79
CA SER A 139 -12.42 6.91 8.53
C SER A 139 -11.10 7.46 9.11
N PHE A 140 -10.39 6.64 9.90
CA PHE A 140 -9.16 7.03 10.59
C PHE A 140 -8.16 7.80 9.71
N SER A 141 -8.10 7.43 8.42
CA SER A 141 -7.27 8.10 7.41
C SER A 141 -7.69 9.55 7.11
N GLN A 142 -8.99 9.88 7.11
CA GLN A 142 -9.49 11.22 6.78
C GLN A 142 -9.23 12.25 7.90
N VAL A 143 -9.19 11.80 9.15
CA VAL A 143 -8.91 12.67 10.31
C VAL A 143 -7.41 12.92 10.45
N LEU A 144 -6.59 11.88 10.23
CA LEU A 144 -5.15 11.92 10.42
C LEU A 144 -4.40 12.51 9.21
N ALA A 145 -4.81 12.15 8.00
CA ALA A 145 -4.10 12.53 6.80
C ALA A 145 -4.55 13.86 6.21
N ARG A 146 -3.62 14.55 5.56
CA ARG A 146 -3.96 15.68 4.68
C ARG A 146 -4.80 15.26 3.47
N GLY A 147 -4.77 13.97 3.12
CA GLY A 147 -5.64 13.33 2.13
C GLY A 147 -5.39 13.71 0.66
N LYS A 148 -4.48 14.65 0.36
CA LYS A 148 -4.18 15.08 -1.01
C LYS A 148 -3.15 14.19 -1.71
N TYR A 149 -2.16 13.71 -0.96
CA TYR A 149 -1.01 12.98 -1.47
C TYR A 149 -0.84 11.63 -0.78
N VAL A 150 -0.22 10.70 -1.50
CA VAL A 150 0.31 9.44 -0.96
C VAL A 150 1.80 9.46 -1.23
N HIS A 151 2.60 9.00 -0.28
CA HIS A 151 4.02 8.87 -0.44
C HIS A 151 4.42 7.40 -0.48
N SER A 152 5.49 7.08 -1.19
CA SER A 152 6.18 5.80 -1.02
C SER A 152 7.52 6.04 -0.34
N ILE A 153 7.85 5.21 0.64
CA ILE A 153 9.21 5.11 1.16
C ILE A 153 9.81 3.79 0.67
N VAL A 154 10.96 3.90 0.02
CA VAL A 154 11.66 2.78 -0.60
C VAL A 154 13.01 2.62 0.09
N PHE A 155 13.27 1.42 0.58
CA PHE A 155 14.58 1.01 1.10
C PHE A 155 15.20 0.02 0.12
N HIS A 156 16.37 0.37 -0.40
CA HIS A 156 17.22 -0.55 -1.16
C HIS A 156 18.39 -0.96 -0.28
N ASP A 157 18.47 -2.25 0.03
CA ASP A 157 19.63 -2.87 0.65
C ASP A 157 20.60 -3.24 -0.47
N VAL A 158 21.67 -2.47 -0.61
CA VAL A 158 22.61 -2.53 -1.73
C VAL A 158 23.78 -3.43 -1.34
N LYS A 159 24.30 -4.20 -2.30
CA LYS A 159 25.50 -4.99 -2.05
C LYS A 159 26.69 -4.06 -1.78
N PRO A 160 27.49 -4.29 -0.72
CA PRO A 160 28.58 -3.38 -0.35
C PRO A 160 29.59 -3.12 -1.49
N ASP A 161 29.87 -4.12 -2.32
CA ASP A 161 30.78 -4.04 -3.48
C ASP A 161 30.15 -3.43 -4.74
N LYS A 162 28.89 -2.97 -4.66
CA LYS A 162 28.10 -2.44 -5.78
C LYS A 162 27.57 -1.04 -5.56
N VAL A 163 27.97 -0.38 -4.48
CA VAL A 163 27.47 0.95 -4.11
C VAL A 163 27.64 1.96 -5.24
N ASP A 164 28.83 2.07 -5.85
CA ASP A 164 29.08 3.07 -6.89
C ASP A 164 28.27 2.79 -8.17
N GLU A 165 28.24 1.51 -8.63
CA GLU A 165 27.42 1.09 -9.77
C GLU A 165 25.92 1.36 -9.53
N TYR A 166 25.46 1.17 -8.29
CA TYR A 166 24.09 1.45 -7.88
C TYR A 166 23.79 2.95 -7.91
N VAL A 167 24.68 3.77 -7.36
CA VAL A 167 24.53 5.22 -7.31
C VAL A 167 24.46 5.81 -8.73
N GLU A 168 25.28 5.32 -9.66
CA GLU A 168 25.24 5.74 -11.07
C GLU A 168 23.93 5.31 -11.76
N LEU A 169 23.52 4.05 -11.60
CA LEU A 169 22.29 3.53 -12.20
C LEU A 169 21.06 4.29 -11.69
N VAL A 170 20.92 4.44 -10.38
CA VAL A 170 19.76 5.10 -9.77
C VAL A 170 19.82 6.61 -10.01
N GLY A 171 20.99 7.22 -9.93
CA GLY A 171 21.19 8.65 -10.17
C GLY A 171 20.93 9.09 -11.61
N SER A 172 21.10 8.21 -12.59
CA SER A 172 20.73 8.47 -13.99
C SER A 172 19.26 8.16 -14.31
N TRP A 173 18.59 7.33 -13.50
CA TRP A 173 17.19 6.94 -13.70
C TRP A 173 16.20 7.84 -12.94
N TYR A 174 16.40 8.02 -11.64
CA TYR A 174 15.40 8.59 -10.73
C TYR A 174 15.06 10.04 -11.06
N PRO A 175 16.05 10.94 -11.29
CA PRO A 175 15.76 12.31 -11.70
C PRO A 175 15.02 12.39 -13.04
N ARG A 176 15.31 11.50 -14.00
CA ARG A 176 14.57 11.49 -15.29
C ARG A 176 13.11 11.11 -15.08
N MET A 177 12.84 10.06 -14.30
CA MET A 177 11.46 9.65 -14.01
C MET A 177 10.69 10.70 -13.22
N ALA A 178 11.35 11.41 -12.30
CA ALA A 178 10.75 12.50 -11.51
C ALA A 178 10.43 13.74 -12.35
N ASN A 179 11.23 14.02 -13.39
CA ASN A 179 11.07 15.21 -14.23
C ASN A 179 10.21 14.97 -15.49
N ASP A 180 9.84 13.74 -15.80
CA ASP A 180 8.91 13.43 -16.87
C ASP A 180 7.47 13.78 -16.45
N PRO A 181 6.81 14.78 -17.09
CA PRO A 181 5.46 15.18 -16.77
C PRO A 181 4.42 14.06 -16.90
N ALA A 182 4.68 13.05 -17.75
CA ALA A 182 3.79 11.90 -17.92
C ALA A 182 3.69 11.05 -16.65
N ASN A 183 4.73 11.03 -15.82
CA ASN A 183 4.75 10.22 -14.61
C ASN A 183 3.99 10.87 -13.45
N LYS A 184 3.81 12.19 -13.42
CA LYS A 184 3.04 12.90 -12.37
C LYS A 184 3.45 12.50 -10.94
N VAL A 185 4.77 12.36 -10.72
CA VAL A 185 5.39 11.97 -9.47
C VAL A 185 6.43 13.01 -9.07
N HIS A 186 6.64 13.22 -7.77
CA HIS A 186 7.72 14.04 -7.26
C HIS A 186 8.68 13.20 -6.41
N LEU A 187 9.98 13.35 -6.65
CA LEU A 187 10.99 12.81 -5.74
C LEU A 187 11.12 13.77 -4.56
N VAL A 188 10.77 13.33 -3.35
CA VAL A 188 10.93 14.13 -2.12
C VAL A 188 12.41 14.19 -1.75
N GLY A 189 13.08 13.05 -1.84
CA GLY A 189 14.51 12.98 -1.64
C GLY A 189 15.07 11.57 -1.79
N SER A 190 16.38 11.51 -1.86
CA SER A 190 17.16 10.27 -1.93
C SER A 190 18.41 10.41 -1.08
N TRP A 191 18.66 9.40 -0.26
CA TRP A 191 19.74 9.43 0.72
C TRP A 191 20.45 8.08 0.81
N ARG A 192 21.73 8.13 1.17
CA ARG A 192 22.48 6.98 1.69
C ARG A 192 22.44 7.00 3.21
N THR A 193 22.36 5.84 3.84
CA THR A 193 22.53 5.72 5.30
C THR A 193 24.01 5.67 5.66
N GLU A 194 24.48 6.54 6.55
CA GLU A 194 25.86 6.52 7.06
C GLU A 194 25.96 5.94 8.48
N VAL A 195 24.91 6.08 9.30
CA VAL A 195 24.85 5.46 10.64
C VAL A 195 23.54 4.69 10.78
N GLY A 196 23.65 3.42 11.20
CA GLY A 196 22.56 2.46 11.24
C GLY A 196 22.80 1.35 10.21
N ASP A 197 21.86 1.15 9.29
CA ASP A 197 22.00 0.17 8.22
C ASP A 197 22.79 0.78 7.04
N CYS A 198 24.12 0.81 7.13
CA CYS A 198 25.00 1.61 6.24
C CYS A 198 24.92 1.26 4.73
N ASP A 199 24.52 0.04 4.39
CA ASP A 199 24.35 -0.39 3.00
C ASP A 199 22.95 -0.10 2.43
N THR A 200 22.14 0.66 3.16
CA THR A 200 20.77 1.00 2.76
C THR A 200 20.65 2.40 2.17
N PHE A 201 20.03 2.48 1.00
CA PHE A 201 19.56 3.73 0.40
C PHE A 201 18.07 3.92 0.65
N VAL A 202 17.69 5.15 0.95
CA VAL A 202 16.30 5.54 1.22
C VAL A 202 15.83 6.51 0.16
N HIS A 203 14.67 6.25 -0.43
CA HIS A 203 14.04 7.14 -1.41
C HIS A 203 12.60 7.40 -0.99
N ILE A 204 12.19 8.66 -0.98
CA ILE A 204 10.80 9.05 -0.71
C ILE A 204 10.23 9.70 -1.96
N TRP A 205 9.09 9.18 -2.43
CA TRP A 205 8.36 9.69 -3.58
C TRP A 205 6.98 10.17 -3.16
N GLU A 206 6.45 11.17 -3.83
CA GLU A 206 5.13 11.74 -3.63
C GLU A 206 4.27 11.58 -4.88
N TYR A 207 3.02 11.17 -4.68
CA TYR A 207 2.05 10.90 -5.74
C TYR A 207 0.72 11.57 -5.44
N GLN A 208 0.00 11.92 -6.51
CA GLN A 208 -1.37 12.41 -6.41
C GLN A 208 -2.34 11.26 -6.09
N ARG A 209 -2.51 10.98 -4.79
CA ARG A 209 -3.34 9.86 -4.27
C ARG A 209 -2.90 8.49 -4.81
N TYR A 210 -3.67 7.45 -4.51
CA TYR A 210 -3.40 6.08 -5.01
C TYR A 210 -3.55 5.94 -6.53
N THR A 211 -4.45 6.70 -7.15
CA THR A 211 -4.61 6.71 -8.61
C THR A 211 -3.37 7.26 -9.31
N GLY A 212 -2.78 8.34 -8.78
CA GLY A 212 -1.51 8.87 -9.26
C GLY A 212 -0.37 7.89 -9.07
N TYR A 213 -0.28 7.24 -7.90
CA TYR A 213 0.70 6.18 -7.65
C TYR A 213 0.61 5.05 -8.68
N HIS A 214 -0.59 4.53 -8.90
CA HIS A 214 -0.83 3.45 -9.85
C HIS A 214 -0.50 3.87 -11.29
N GLY A 215 -0.98 5.04 -11.73
CA GLY A 215 -0.67 5.58 -13.06
C GLY A 215 0.84 5.81 -13.27
N SER A 216 1.55 6.30 -12.26
CA SER A 216 3.00 6.48 -12.32
C SER A 216 3.72 5.14 -12.52
N LEU A 217 3.35 4.11 -11.75
CA LEU A 217 3.94 2.78 -11.87
C LEU A 217 3.63 2.13 -13.22
N HIS A 218 2.40 2.30 -13.71
CA HIS A 218 2.01 1.86 -15.04
C HIS A 218 2.91 2.49 -16.11
N ASN A 219 3.03 3.82 -16.11
CA ASN A 219 3.84 4.55 -17.09
C ASN A 219 5.32 4.18 -17.02
N ILE A 220 5.91 4.17 -15.81
CA ILE A 220 7.34 3.87 -15.61
C ILE A 220 7.65 2.42 -16.00
N SER A 221 6.79 1.45 -15.66
CA SER A 221 7.03 0.05 -15.99
C SER A 221 6.95 -0.27 -17.48
N HIS A 222 6.23 0.55 -18.25
CA HIS A 222 6.13 0.46 -19.71
C HIS A 222 7.15 1.34 -20.44
N HIS A 223 7.99 2.09 -19.71
CA HIS A 223 9.06 2.87 -20.33
C HIS A 223 10.04 1.93 -21.05
N PRO A 224 10.46 2.22 -22.30
CA PRO A 224 11.28 1.30 -23.11
C PRO A 224 12.57 0.83 -22.43
N GLU A 225 13.18 1.70 -21.63
CA GLU A 225 14.42 1.42 -20.90
C GLU A 225 14.21 0.71 -19.54
N PHE A 226 12.98 0.65 -19.03
CA PHE A 226 12.70 0.11 -17.69
C PHE A 226 13.12 -1.35 -17.53
N PRO A 227 12.89 -2.27 -18.50
CA PRO A 227 13.33 -3.65 -18.36
C PRO A 227 14.85 -3.79 -18.16
N ALA A 228 15.65 -2.96 -18.84
CA ALA A 228 17.11 -2.97 -18.68
C ALA A 228 17.52 -2.41 -17.32
N PHE A 229 16.90 -1.31 -16.90
CA PHE A 229 17.09 -0.70 -15.59
C PHE A 229 16.77 -1.69 -14.45
N ASP A 230 15.57 -2.28 -14.46
CA ASP A 230 15.11 -3.21 -13.42
C ASP A 230 15.98 -4.47 -13.34
N LYS A 231 16.38 -5.02 -14.50
CA LYS A 231 17.31 -6.14 -14.56
C LYS A 231 18.66 -5.80 -13.92
N LYS A 232 19.23 -4.64 -14.23
CA LYS A 232 20.50 -4.19 -13.64
C LYS A 232 20.33 -3.91 -12.15
N LEU A 233 19.28 -3.21 -11.72
CA LEU A 233 19.01 -2.92 -10.31
C LEU A 233 19.01 -4.19 -9.46
N LYS A 234 18.33 -5.25 -9.93
CA LYS A 234 18.26 -6.55 -9.25
C LYS A 234 19.61 -7.25 -9.06
N THR A 235 20.64 -6.93 -9.86
CA THR A 235 21.98 -7.50 -9.63
C THR A 235 22.75 -6.74 -8.55
N LEU A 236 22.39 -5.48 -8.28
CA LEU A 236 23.10 -4.58 -7.37
C LEU A 236 22.53 -4.60 -5.94
N ILE A 237 21.27 -4.99 -5.76
CA ILE A 237 20.61 -5.00 -4.45
C ILE A 237 20.41 -6.42 -3.92
N ASN A 238 20.44 -6.55 -2.58
CA ASN A 238 19.99 -7.75 -1.87
C ASN A 238 18.47 -7.75 -1.73
N SER A 239 17.87 -6.59 -1.42
CA SER A 239 16.43 -6.46 -1.26
C SER A 239 15.91 -5.06 -1.55
N LYS A 240 14.62 -4.98 -1.88
CA LYS A 240 13.85 -3.75 -2.02
C LYS A 240 12.60 -3.85 -1.15
N LYS A 241 12.41 -2.88 -0.25
CA LYS A 241 11.20 -2.75 0.58
C LYS A 241 10.50 -1.45 0.23
N VAL A 242 9.18 -1.52 0.05
CA VAL A 242 8.36 -0.36 -0.30
C VAL A 242 7.16 -0.33 0.64
N SER A 243 6.93 0.81 1.26
CA SER A 243 5.72 1.08 2.03
C SER A 243 5.03 2.33 1.47
N LEU A 244 3.70 2.29 1.39
CA LEU A 244 2.88 3.45 1.06
C LEU A 244 2.40 4.11 2.35
N MET A 245 2.59 5.42 2.43
CA MET A 245 2.38 6.20 3.64
C MET A 245 1.64 7.49 3.33
N GLN A 246 1.00 8.06 4.34
CA GLN A 246 0.33 9.35 4.26
C GLN A 246 0.98 10.33 5.24
N GLU A 247 1.02 11.60 4.85
CA GLU A 247 1.48 12.67 5.72
C GLU A 247 0.52 12.90 6.88
N PHE A 248 1.08 13.19 8.05
CA PHE A 248 0.29 13.74 9.13
C PHE A 248 -0.17 15.17 8.82
N SER A 249 -1.44 15.47 9.06
CA SER A 249 -2.00 16.81 8.81
C SER A 249 -1.31 17.93 9.61
N PHE A 250 -0.81 17.64 10.82
CA PHE A 250 -0.12 18.61 11.68
C PHE A 250 1.35 18.82 11.34
N TRP A 251 1.93 17.94 10.51
CA TRP A 251 3.33 17.95 10.15
C TRP A 251 3.52 17.70 8.65
N PRO A 252 3.11 18.67 7.82
CA PRO A 252 3.25 18.55 6.37
C PRO A 252 4.73 18.50 5.96
N THR A 253 5.01 17.84 4.84
CA THR A 253 6.36 17.85 4.27
C THR A 253 6.72 19.27 3.80
N THR A 254 7.90 19.74 4.19
CA THR A 254 8.44 21.01 3.71
C THR A 254 8.94 20.85 2.28
N PRO A 255 8.77 21.85 1.39
CA PRO A 255 9.39 21.82 0.07
C PRO A 255 10.90 21.55 0.16
N PRO A 256 11.53 20.90 -0.84
CA PRO A 256 12.95 20.64 -0.83
C PRO A 256 13.77 21.92 -0.62
N ARG A 257 14.74 21.87 0.30
CA ARG A 257 15.67 22.97 0.58
C ARG A 257 17.10 22.47 0.46
N LYS A 258 17.94 23.21 -0.28
CA LYS A 258 19.37 22.92 -0.44
C LYS A 258 20.18 23.52 0.71
N LEU A 259 19.85 23.14 1.94
CA LEU A 259 20.62 23.57 3.13
C LEU A 259 21.89 22.73 3.33
N GLY A 260 22.02 21.61 2.61
CA GLY A 260 23.08 20.64 2.84
C GLY A 260 22.92 19.92 4.18
N GLY A 261 24.04 19.52 4.76
CA GLY A 261 24.10 18.84 6.05
C GLY A 261 23.65 17.38 5.99
N LEU A 262 23.19 16.88 7.13
CA LEU A 262 22.73 15.51 7.31
C LEU A 262 21.24 15.45 7.67
N PHE A 263 20.66 14.28 7.48
CA PHE A 263 19.27 14.01 7.82
C PHE A 263 19.20 12.90 8.87
N GLU A 264 18.21 12.96 9.75
CA GLU A 264 17.87 11.86 10.66
C GLU A 264 16.49 11.32 10.31
N LEU A 265 16.43 10.11 9.76
CA LEU A 265 15.17 9.38 9.60
C LEU A 265 14.94 8.54 10.84
N ARG A 266 13.81 8.76 11.50
CA ARG A 266 13.38 7.94 12.63
C ARG A 266 12.13 7.17 12.24
N SER A 267 12.15 5.88 12.53
CA SER A 267 11.08 4.94 12.20
C SER A 267 10.66 4.24 13.47
N TYR A 268 9.41 4.41 13.87
CA TYR A 268 8.87 3.79 15.07
C TYR A 268 7.73 2.86 14.72
N THR A 269 7.79 1.62 15.24
CA THR A 269 6.66 0.69 15.18
C THR A 269 5.84 0.87 16.45
N LEU A 270 4.59 1.29 16.31
CA LEU A 270 3.64 1.49 17.40
C LEU A 270 2.95 0.18 17.77
N HIS A 271 2.42 0.09 18.97
CA HIS A 271 1.43 -0.94 19.29
C HIS A 271 0.18 -0.77 18.41
N PRO A 272 -0.43 -1.85 17.89
CA PRO A 272 -1.65 -1.75 17.09
C PRO A 272 -2.74 -0.99 17.87
N GLY A 273 -3.40 -0.04 17.21
CA GLY A 273 -4.41 0.82 17.82
C GLY A 273 -3.90 2.14 18.41
N ASN A 274 -2.59 2.29 18.65
CA ASN A 274 -2.06 3.47 19.36
C ASN A 274 -1.70 4.66 18.46
N LEU A 275 -1.91 4.57 17.15
CA LEU A 275 -1.51 5.62 16.20
C LEU A 275 -2.16 6.97 16.51
N LEU A 276 -3.45 6.99 16.82
CA LEU A 276 -4.21 8.22 17.08
C LEU A 276 -3.78 8.89 18.39
N GLU A 277 -3.57 8.09 19.44
CA GLU A 277 -3.07 8.58 20.73
C GLU A 277 -1.65 9.14 20.58
N TRP A 278 -0.78 8.39 19.89
CA TRP A 278 0.59 8.83 19.60
C TRP A 278 0.60 10.14 18.82
N GLU A 279 -0.26 10.25 17.80
CA GLU A 279 -0.42 11.46 16.99
C GLU A 279 -0.89 12.65 17.82
N THR A 280 -1.88 12.45 18.68
CA THR A 280 -2.43 13.50 19.56
C THR A 280 -1.35 14.09 20.46
N HIS A 281 -0.52 13.24 21.07
CA HIS A 281 0.59 13.70 21.91
C HIS A 281 1.67 14.40 21.07
N TRP A 282 2.03 13.86 19.91
CA TRP A 282 3.01 14.48 19.02
C TRP A 282 2.57 15.82 18.44
N ARG A 283 1.28 16.01 18.17
CA ARG A 283 0.72 17.29 17.74
C ARG A 283 0.99 18.40 18.75
N ASN A 284 0.92 18.09 20.04
CA ASN A 284 1.24 19.03 21.11
C ASN A 284 2.76 19.23 21.23
N GLY A 285 3.53 18.15 21.30
CA GLY A 285 4.99 18.24 21.43
C GLY A 285 5.70 18.83 20.22
N LEU A 286 5.11 18.77 19.02
CA LEU A 286 5.68 19.41 17.84
C LEU A 286 5.71 20.93 17.96
N LYS A 287 4.76 21.54 18.70
CA LYS A 287 4.78 22.98 18.98
C LYS A 287 6.06 23.36 19.73
N ALA A 288 6.34 22.66 20.83
CA ALA A 288 7.57 22.82 21.60
C ALA A 288 8.81 22.55 20.74
N ARG A 289 8.80 21.48 19.95
CA ARG A 289 9.97 21.07 19.16
C ARG A 289 10.33 22.06 18.04
N ARG A 290 9.34 22.75 17.47
CA ARG A 290 9.52 23.79 16.46
C ARG A 290 10.26 25.04 16.96
N GLU A 291 10.30 25.27 18.28
CA GLU A 291 11.10 26.36 18.86
C GLU A 291 12.60 26.12 18.72
N VAL A 292 13.00 24.84 18.62
CA VAL A 292 14.40 24.45 18.59
C VAL A 292 14.82 23.99 17.20
N MET A 293 13.95 23.26 16.50
CA MET A 293 14.28 22.64 15.22
C MET A 293 13.05 22.43 14.33
N GLU A 294 13.25 22.51 13.02
CA GLU A 294 12.19 22.28 12.03
C GLU A 294 12.31 20.89 11.40
N GLY A 295 11.19 20.17 11.31
CA GLY A 295 11.12 18.86 10.67
C GLY A 295 10.94 18.98 9.16
N VAL A 296 11.47 18.00 8.42
CA VAL A 296 11.28 17.89 6.97
C VAL A 296 9.90 17.32 6.64
N GLY A 297 9.43 16.35 7.40
CA GLY A 297 8.11 15.74 7.23
C GLY A 297 7.89 14.56 8.16
N ALA A 298 6.63 14.17 8.32
CA ALA A 298 6.26 12.97 9.07
C ALA A 298 5.08 12.24 8.40
N TRP A 299 5.15 10.91 8.41
CA TRP A 299 4.22 10.04 7.72
C TRP A 299 3.85 8.82 8.58
N PHE A 300 2.71 8.21 8.28
CA PHE A 300 2.29 6.92 8.82
C PHE A 300 1.99 5.94 7.69
N VAL A 301 2.39 4.68 7.85
CA VAL A 301 2.26 3.64 6.82
C VAL A 301 0.83 3.10 6.75
N GLN A 302 0.28 3.03 5.54
CA GLN A 302 -1.04 2.46 5.24
C GLN A 302 -0.98 1.13 4.49
N VAL A 303 0.08 0.89 3.72
CA VAL A 303 0.31 -0.36 2.99
C VAL A 303 1.79 -0.73 3.11
N GLY A 304 2.09 -1.98 3.47
CA GLY A 304 3.45 -2.42 3.80
C GLY A 304 3.63 -2.60 5.31
N ASP A 305 4.64 -1.97 5.90
CA ASP A 305 4.98 -2.10 7.32
C ASP A 305 3.99 -1.33 8.23
N LEU A 306 2.77 -1.86 8.40
CA LEU A 306 1.70 -1.25 9.19
C LEU A 306 2.11 -0.92 10.64
N ASN A 307 1.40 0.04 11.25
CA ASN A 307 1.70 0.60 12.56
C ASN A 307 3.06 1.31 12.65
N THR A 308 3.70 1.60 11.52
CA THR A 308 4.97 2.34 11.48
C THR A 308 4.73 3.81 11.18
N VAL A 309 5.39 4.67 11.95
CA VAL A 309 5.49 6.10 11.69
C VAL A 309 6.93 6.45 11.33
N HIS A 310 7.09 7.31 10.34
CA HIS A 310 8.36 7.86 9.91
C HIS A 310 8.37 9.36 10.15
N HIS A 311 9.47 9.89 10.67
CA HIS A 311 9.67 11.33 10.69
C HIS A 311 11.12 11.68 10.38
N LEU A 312 11.28 12.70 9.55
CA LEU A 312 12.54 13.10 8.95
C LEU A 312 12.93 14.49 9.45
N TRP A 313 14.16 14.61 9.93
CA TRP A 313 14.76 15.85 10.40
C TRP A 313 16.02 16.18 9.61
N GLN A 314 16.37 17.46 9.54
CA GLN A 314 17.60 17.94 8.90
C GLN A 314 18.44 18.72 9.92
N PHE A 315 19.76 18.57 9.84
CA PHE A 315 20.74 19.22 10.70
C PHE A 315 21.97 19.60 9.86
N ALA A 316 22.70 20.64 10.28
CA ALA A 316 23.97 20.98 9.65
C ALA A 316 25.01 19.85 9.81
N ASP A 317 25.12 19.31 11.02
CA ASP A 317 26.03 18.22 11.37
C ASP A 317 25.58 17.43 12.62
N LEU A 318 26.41 16.49 13.09
CA LEU A 318 26.09 15.65 14.24
C LEU A 318 26.15 16.39 15.58
N GLU A 319 26.95 17.45 15.69
CA GLU A 319 27.04 18.25 16.91
C GLU A 319 25.83 19.16 17.03
N GLU A 320 25.42 19.84 15.95
CA GLU A 320 24.17 20.59 15.94
C GLU A 320 22.99 19.67 16.28
N ARG A 321 22.95 18.47 15.69
CA ARG A 321 21.94 17.46 16.03
C ARG A 321 21.90 17.17 17.54
N LYS A 322 23.06 16.94 18.17
CA LYS A 322 23.13 16.69 19.61
C LYS A 322 22.60 17.88 20.39
N LEU A 323 23.09 19.09 20.11
CA LEU A 323 22.71 20.33 20.79
C LEU A 323 21.21 20.61 20.68
N ARG A 324 20.62 20.50 19.48
CA ARG A 324 19.19 20.71 19.24
C ARG A 324 18.32 19.70 20.00
N ARG A 325 18.77 18.45 20.09
CA ARG A 325 18.06 17.42 20.86
C ARG A 325 18.13 17.67 22.36
N GLU A 326 19.27 18.15 22.87
CA GLU A 326 19.43 18.54 24.28
C GLU A 326 18.59 19.77 24.61
N GLN A 327 18.62 20.81 23.76
CA GLN A 327 17.81 22.02 23.90
C GLN A 327 16.30 21.72 23.95
N SER A 328 15.83 20.71 23.21
CA SER A 328 14.42 20.31 23.23
C SER A 328 13.92 19.92 24.63
N TRP A 329 14.79 19.41 25.51
CA TRP A 329 14.41 19.07 26.88
C TRP A 329 14.18 20.28 27.79
N GLY A 330 14.73 21.44 27.42
CA GLY A 330 14.48 22.71 28.12
C GLY A 330 13.15 23.36 27.74
N VAL A 331 12.45 22.86 26.71
CA VAL A 331 11.17 23.42 26.25
C VAL A 331 10.00 22.77 26.97
N GLU A 332 9.09 23.60 27.48
CA GLU A 332 7.90 23.16 28.19
C GLU A 332 7.04 22.22 27.31
N GLY A 333 6.49 21.16 27.92
CA GLY A 333 5.64 20.18 27.24
C GLY A 333 6.38 19.11 26.44
N TRP A 334 7.67 19.28 26.12
CA TRP A 334 8.43 18.25 25.41
C TRP A 334 8.61 16.98 26.26
N ALA A 335 8.96 17.12 27.53
CA ALA A 335 9.14 15.97 28.43
C ALA A 335 7.85 15.16 28.62
N ASP A 336 6.70 15.84 28.77
CA ASP A 336 5.38 15.20 28.86
C ASP A 336 5.02 14.45 27.57
N THR A 337 5.32 15.03 26.40
CA THR A 337 5.13 14.36 25.12
C THR A 337 5.93 13.06 25.04
N VAL A 338 7.21 13.08 25.46
CA VAL A 338 8.05 11.87 25.47
C VAL A 338 7.48 10.83 26.44
N HIS A 339 7.10 11.23 27.65
CA HIS A 339 6.55 10.34 28.66
C HIS A 339 5.29 9.62 28.17
N LYS A 340 4.40 10.32 27.45
CA LYS A 340 3.15 9.75 26.92
C LYS A 340 3.34 8.93 25.64
N THR A 341 4.32 9.26 24.81
CA THR A 341 4.50 8.59 23.51
C THR A 341 5.38 7.35 23.57
N VAL A 342 6.37 7.29 24.46
CA VAL A 342 7.29 6.14 24.58
C VAL A 342 6.57 4.82 24.88
N PRO A 343 5.60 4.75 25.81
CA PRO A 343 4.87 3.51 26.09
C PRO A 343 4.04 2.99 24.91
N LEU A 344 3.75 3.83 23.91
CA LEU A 344 2.97 3.46 22.73
C LEU A 344 3.81 2.79 21.64
N ILE A 345 5.14 2.77 21.82
CA ILE A 345 6.11 2.35 20.80
C ILE A 345 6.72 0.99 21.16
N GLN A 346 6.66 0.05 20.23
CA GLN A 346 7.31 -1.26 20.33
C GLN A 346 8.80 -1.17 20.02
N THR A 347 9.15 -0.53 18.91
CA THR A 347 10.54 -0.43 18.46
C THR A 347 10.84 0.96 17.91
N MET A 348 12.08 1.42 18.09
CA MET A 348 12.57 2.67 17.54
C MET A 348 13.87 2.44 16.76
N LYS A 349 13.92 2.95 15.54
CA LYS A 349 15.15 3.03 14.75
C LYS A 349 15.43 4.47 14.38
N SER A 350 16.71 4.84 14.43
CA SER A 350 17.21 6.12 13.93
C SER A 350 18.33 5.84 12.95
N LYS A 351 18.31 6.53 11.81
CA LYS A 351 19.33 6.47 10.76
C LYS A 351 19.85 7.86 10.48
N ILE A 352 21.17 8.01 10.42
CA ILE A 352 21.80 9.21 9.89
C ILE A 352 21.98 9.03 8.39
N LEU A 353 21.49 10.00 7.64
CA LEU A 353 21.33 9.94 6.20
C LEU A 353 22.09 11.10 5.55
N ILE A 354 22.76 10.84 4.44
CA ILE A 354 23.42 11.84 3.59
C ILE A 354 22.67 11.94 2.27
N PRO A 355 22.25 13.14 1.83
CA PRO A 355 21.54 13.30 0.58
C PRO A 355 22.45 12.94 -0.60
N MET A 356 21.88 12.24 -1.59
CA MET A 356 22.60 11.96 -2.84
C MET A 356 22.81 13.25 -3.65
N PRO A 357 23.88 13.38 -4.46
CA PRO A 357 24.12 14.59 -5.26
C PRO A 357 23.00 14.96 -6.23
N TRP A 358 22.22 13.98 -6.67
CA TRP A 358 21.06 14.14 -7.55
C TRP A 358 19.73 14.22 -6.79
N SER A 359 19.76 14.17 -5.46
CA SER A 359 18.59 14.34 -4.61
C SER A 359 18.09 15.79 -4.68
N PRO A 360 16.78 16.05 -4.71
CA PRO A 360 16.25 17.42 -4.66
C PRO A 360 16.61 18.21 -3.40
N VAL A 361 17.01 17.51 -2.33
CA VAL A 361 17.48 18.08 -1.07
C VAL A 361 19.01 18.06 -0.91
N GLY A 362 19.73 17.72 -1.99
CA GLY A 362 21.19 17.68 -2.10
C GLY A 362 21.73 18.83 -2.93
#